data_AF-A0A972S0A7-F1
#
_entry.id   AF-A0A972S0A7-F1
#
_cell.length_a   1.000
_cell.length_b   1.000
_cell.length_c   1.000
_cell.angle_alpha   90.00
_cell.angle_beta   90.00
_cell.angle_gamma   90.00
#
_symmetry.space_group_name_H-M   'P 1'
#
loop_
_entity.id
_entity.type
_entity.pdbx_description
1 polymer ?
#
loop_
_entity_poly.entity_id
_entity_poly.type
_entity_poly.pdbx_seq_one_letter_code
_entity_poly.pdbx_strand_id
1 'polypeptide(L)'
;MGSLEKEKLKIEKVKALIEQLKVLVALIIGIGGGVGSLIVYFERFKNKELVLTLIGTGIFVLALILFMAGNLWSKIEQLKKGW
;
A
#
# COMPACT_ATOMS: atom_id res chain seq x y z
N MET A 1 -22.66 2.02 -28.52
CA MET A 1 -21.50 1.52 -27.76
C MET A 1 -21.51 0.01 -27.82
N GLY A 2 -20.65 -0.57 -28.64
CA GLY A 2 -20.56 -2.02 -28.85
C GLY A 2 -20.05 -2.73 -27.58
N SER A 3 -20.44 -3.98 -27.38
CA SER A 3 -20.00 -4.82 -26.24
C SER A 3 -18.47 -4.82 -26.06
N LEU A 4 -17.73 -4.77 -27.17
CA LEU A 4 -16.26 -4.73 -27.24
C LEU A 4 -15.61 -3.49 -26.57
N GLU A 5 -16.22 -2.30 -26.66
CA GLU A 5 -15.69 -1.09 -26.01
C GLU A 5 -15.84 -1.16 -24.49
N LYS A 6 -16.96 -1.73 -24.00
CA LYS A 6 -17.20 -1.89 -22.57
C LYS A 6 -16.26 -2.91 -21.94
N GLU A 7 -15.89 -3.98 -22.66
CA GLU A 7 -14.91 -4.97 -22.18
C GLU A 7 -13.49 -4.41 -22.16
N LYS A 8 -13.05 -3.70 -23.21
CA LYS A 8 -11.74 -3.02 -23.20
C LYS A 8 -11.60 -2.05 -22.03
N LEU A 9 -12.62 -1.22 -21.80
CA LEU A 9 -12.62 -0.24 -20.71
C LEU A 9 -12.55 -0.92 -19.32
N LYS A 10 -13.15 -2.11 -19.17
CA LYS A 10 -13.06 -2.90 -17.94
C LYS A 10 -11.65 -3.44 -17.71
N ILE A 11 -10.99 -3.94 -18.74
CA ILE A 11 -9.62 -4.48 -18.66
C ILE A 11 -8.62 -3.37 -18.29
N GLU A 12 -8.72 -2.19 -18.92
CA GLU A 12 -7.87 -1.04 -18.59
C GLU A 12 -8.04 -0.58 -17.14
N LYS A 13 -9.28 -0.55 -16.63
CA LYS A 13 -9.54 -0.21 -15.22
C LYS A 13 -8.91 -1.22 -14.27
N VAL A 14 -9.01 -2.52 -14.53
CA VAL A 14 -8.37 -3.56 -13.69
C VAL A 14 -6.85 -3.41 -13.73
N LYS A 15 -6.26 -3.17 -14.91
CA LYS A 15 -4.82 -2.94 -15.04
C LYS A 15 -4.37 -1.71 -14.25
N ALA A 16 -5.11 -0.61 -14.30
CA ALA A 16 -4.79 0.60 -13.54
C ALA A 16 -4.84 0.35 -12.02
N LEU A 17 -5.83 -0.39 -11.52
CA LEU A 17 -5.92 -0.76 -10.11
C LEU A 17 -4.78 -1.68 -9.66
N ILE A 18 -4.34 -2.60 -10.51
CA ILE A 18 -3.17 -3.47 -10.24
C ILE A 18 -1.90 -2.64 -10.13
N GLU A 19 -1.69 -1.66 -11.02
CA GLU A 19 -0.53 -0.76 -10.92
C GLU A 19 -0.56 0.09 -9.65
N GLN A 20 -1.73 0.59 -9.24
CA GLN A 20 -1.88 1.28 -7.94
C GLN A 20 -1.53 0.36 -6.77
N LEU A 21 -1.96 -0.89 -6.80
CA LEU A 21 -1.64 -1.87 -5.76
C LEU A 21 -0.12 -2.12 -5.67
N LYS A 22 0.58 -2.24 -6.80
CA LYS A 22 2.05 -2.39 -6.83
C LYS A 22 2.75 -1.21 -6.17
N VAL A 23 2.28 0.02 -6.42
CA VAL A 23 2.82 1.23 -5.78
C VAL A 23 2.62 1.17 -4.26
N LEU A 24 1.45 0.74 -3.78
CA LEU A 24 1.22 0.59 -2.34
C LEU A 24 2.13 -0.48 -1.73
N VAL A 25 2.36 -1.60 -2.41
CA VAL A 25 3.31 -2.62 -1.95
C VAL A 25 4.73 -2.05 -1.85
N ALA A 26 5.18 -1.26 -2.83
CA ALA A 26 6.49 -0.60 -2.77
C ALA A 26 6.61 0.36 -1.58
N LEU A 27 5.54 1.12 -1.28
CA LEU A 27 5.48 2.01 -0.12
C LEU A 27 5.52 1.23 1.20
N ILE A 28 4.82 0.09 1.29
CA ILE A 28 4.85 -0.81 2.46
C ILE A 28 6.28 -1.27 2.73
N ILE A 29 6.99 -1.71 1.69
CA ILE A 29 8.38 -2.17 1.81
C ILE A 29 9.29 -1.02 2.25
N GLY A 30 9.18 0.16 1.63
CA GLY A 30 10.01 1.33 1.95
C GLY A 30 9.82 1.81 3.39
N ILE A 31 8.56 1.99 3.81
CA ILE A 31 8.24 2.46 5.17
C ILE A 31 8.55 1.37 6.20
N GLY A 32 8.20 0.12 5.91
CA GLY A 32 8.51 -1.02 6.77
C GLY A 32 10.02 -1.17 7.01
N GLY A 33 10.84 -1.03 5.96
CA GLY A 33 12.29 -1.03 6.06
C GLY A 33 12.85 0.15 6.87
N GLY A 34 12.29 1.35 6.68
CA GLY A 34 12.66 2.54 7.45
C GLY A 34 12.36 2.38 8.94
N VAL A 35 11.13 1.98 9.28
CA VAL A 35 10.70 1.70 10.66
C VAL A 35 11.55 0.58 11.28
N GLY A 36 11.77 -0.51 10.55
CA GLY A 36 12.60 -1.62 11.01
C GLY A 36 14.04 -1.18 11.32
N SER A 37 14.62 -0.32 10.48
CA SER A 37 15.95 0.24 10.72
C SER A 37 16.00 1.11 12.00
N LEU A 38 14.98 1.92 12.24
CA LEU A 38 14.87 2.72 13.46
C LEU A 38 14.76 1.84 14.71
N ILE A 39 14.02 0.74 14.64
CA ILE A 39 13.90 -0.23 15.74
C ILE A 39 15.25 -0.92 16.01
N VAL A 40 15.92 -1.43 14.98
CA VAL A 40 17.19 -2.16 15.12
C VAL A 40 18.29 -1.27 15.69
N TYR A 41 18.36 0.00 15.27
CA TYR A 41 19.40 0.93 15.71
C TYR A 41 18.97 1.83 16.86
N PHE A 42 17.84 1.53 17.53
CA PHE A 42 17.24 2.38 18.56
C PHE A 42 18.24 2.86 19.63
N GLU A 43 19.06 1.94 20.15
CA GLU A 43 20.05 2.22 21.19
C GLU A 43 21.21 3.13 20.74
N ARG A 44 21.40 3.31 19.43
CA ARG A 44 22.45 4.19 18.88
C ARG A 44 22.01 5.65 18.77
N PHE A 45 20.73 5.95 18.94
CA PHE A 45 20.21 7.31 18.83
C PHE A 45 20.25 8.05 20.16
N LYS A 46 20.75 9.29 20.14
CA LYS A 46 20.79 10.16 21.33
C LYS A 46 19.39 10.61 21.79
N ASN A 47 18.48 10.85 20.84
CA ASN A 47 17.12 11.31 21.13
C ASN A 47 16.10 10.17 20.93
N LYS A 48 15.88 9.39 22.00
CA LYS A 48 15.00 8.21 21.97
C LYS A 48 13.53 8.55 21.78
N GLU A 49 13.05 9.65 22.37
CA GLU A 49 11.66 10.09 22.26
C GLU A 49 11.27 10.44 20.81
N LEU A 50 12.15 11.16 20.11
CA LEU A 50 11.97 11.47 18.70
C LEU A 50 11.91 10.18 17.86
N VAL A 51 12.83 9.23 18.11
CA VAL A 51 12.85 7.96 17.38
C VAL A 51 11.60 7.12 17.65
N LEU A 52 11.13 7.04 18.89
CA LEU A 52 9.87 6.38 19.23
C LEU A 52 8.68 7.03 18.51
N THR A 53 8.66 8.37 18.42
CA THR A 53 7.62 9.11 17.69
C THR A 53 7.66 8.78 16.20
N LEU A 54 8.85 8.69 15.61
CA LEU A 54 9.02 8.32 14.20
C LEU A 54 8.61 6.86 13.95
N ILE A 55 8.94 5.93 14.84
CA ILE A 55 8.50 4.54 14.78
C ILE A 55 6.96 4.49 14.84
N GLY A 56 6.35 5.13 15.85
CA GLY A 56 4.90 5.16 16.00
C GLY A 56 4.18 5.76 14.79
N THR A 57 4.68 6.89 14.28
CA THR A 57 4.15 7.53 13.07
C THR A 57 4.31 6.65 11.84
N GLY A 58 5.47 6.01 11.68
CA GLY A 58 5.73 5.08 10.58
C GLY A 58 4.81 3.86 10.59
N ILE A 59 4.58 3.26 11.77
CA ILE A 59 3.63 2.15 11.94
C ILE A 59 2.20 2.60 11.61
N PHE A 60 1.81 3.80 12.06
CA PHE A 60 0.49 4.36 11.75
C PHE A 60 0.29 4.55 10.24
N VAL A 61 1.26 5.15 9.55
CA VAL A 61 1.21 5.32 8.09
C VAL A 61 1.19 3.97 7.38
N LEU A 62 1.98 2.99 7.85
CA LEU A 62 1.99 1.64 7.30
C LEU A 62 0.61 0.98 7.39
N ALA A 63 -0.09 1.12 8.52
CA ALA A 63 -1.43 0.62 8.71
C ALA A 63 -2.44 1.26 7.73
N LEU A 64 -2.35 2.58 7.50
CA LEU A 64 -3.19 3.26 6.50
C LEU A 64 -2.95 2.74 5.09
N ILE A 65 -1.69 2.52 4.71
CA ILE A 65 -1.34 1.99 3.38
C ILE A 65 -1.82 0.56 3.22
N LEU A 66 -1.67 -0.29 4.25
CA LEU A 66 -2.20 -1.66 4.25
C LEU A 66 -3.72 -1.67 4.11
N PHE A 67 -4.43 -0.76 4.79
CA PHE A 67 -5.86 -0.59 4.63
C PHE A 67 -6.26 -0.20 3.20
N MET A 68 -5.55 0.76 2.60
CA MET A 68 -5.77 1.15 1.19
C MET A 68 -5.51 0.00 0.22
N ALA A 69 -4.45 -0.78 0.46
CA ALA A 69 -4.09 -1.94 -0.36
C ALA A 69 -5.17 -3.02 -0.28
N GLY A 70 -5.68 -3.31 0.92
CA GLY A 70 -6.78 -4.25 1.12
C GLY A 70 -8.07 -3.80 0.42
N ASN A 71 -8.40 -2.50 0.50
CA ASN A 71 -9.57 -1.95 -0.19
C ASN A 71 -9.44 -2.05 -1.72
N LEU A 72 -8.26 -1.77 -2.27
CA LEU A 72 -7.97 -1.92 -3.70
C LEU A 72 -8.04 -3.38 -4.14
N TRP A 73 -7.47 -4.31 -3.35
CA TRP A 73 -7.56 -5.74 -3.61
C TRP A 73 -9.01 -6.21 -3.65
N SER A 74 -9.83 -5.81 -2.66
CA SER A 74 -11.26 -6.15 -2.63
C SER A 74 -12.01 -5.63 -3.86
N LYS A 75 -11.72 -4.40 -4.31
CA LYS A 75 -12.28 -3.85 -5.57
C LYS A 75 -11.87 -4.66 -6.79
N ILE A 76 -10.61 -5.09 -6.88
CA ILE A 76 -10.13 -5.94 -7.98
C ILE A 76 -10.85 -7.29 -7.96
N GLU A 77 -11.02 -7.91 -6.79
CA GLU A 77 -11.76 -9.17 -6.67
C GLU A 77 -13.23 -9.05 -7.06
N GLN A 78 -13.91 -7.97 -6.64
CA GLN A 78 -15.30 -7.72 -7.03
C GLN A 78 -15.45 -7.56 -8.56
N LEU A 79 -14.51 -6.84 -9.19
CA LEU A 79 -14.48 -6.69 -10.64
C LEU A 79 -14.21 -8.02 -11.37
N LYS A 80 -13.42 -8.92 -10.77
CA LYS A 80 -13.17 -10.27 -11.30
C LYS A 80 -14.33 -11.25 -11.08
N LYS A 81 -15.10 -11.15 -9.99
CA LYS A 81 -16.27 -12.01 -9.72
C LYS A 81 -17.49 -11.63 -10.57
N GLY A 82 -17.52 -10.42 -11.12
CA GLY A 82 -18.51 -9.99 -12.11
C GLY A 82 -18.14 -10.34 -13.57
N TRP A 83 -17.13 -11.18 -13.77
CA TRP A 83 -16.75 -11.80 -15.05
C TRP A 83 -17.26 -13.23 -15.14
#